data_AF-B9U4F6-F1
#
_entry.id   AF-B9U4F6-F1
#
_cell.length_a   1.000
_cell.length_b   1.000
_cell.length_c   1.000
_cell.angle_alpha   90.00
_cell.angle_beta   90.00
_cell.angle_gamma   90.00
#
_symmetry.space_group_name_H-M   'P 1'
#
loop_
_entity.id
_entity.type
_entity.pdbx_description
1 polymer ?
#
loop_
_entity_poly.entity_id
_entity_poly.type
_entity_poly.pdbx_seq_one_letter_code
_entity_poly.pdbx_strand_id
1 'polypeptide(L)'
;RLSSLLPIEVPIKGLTEYVERRIIQYRLKAAEFGDDAALKGENNFLAKLLLMEKKGTVTPVETQQAVGLNIGAGSDTTANALSTILYYLYTNPRTL
;
A
#
# COMPACT_ATOMS: atom_id res chain seq x y z
N ARG A 1 18.96 -7.36 -7.33
CA ARG A 1 18.72 -6.01 -6.76
C ARG A 1 20.00 -5.60 -6.03
N LEU A 2 20.43 -4.34 -6.03
CA LEU A 2 21.67 -3.90 -5.36
C LEU A 2 21.79 -4.36 -3.89
N SER A 3 20.66 -4.48 -3.20
CA SER A 3 20.56 -5.03 -1.83
C SER A 3 20.92 -6.51 -1.68
N SER A 4 21.08 -7.29 -2.76
CA SER A 4 21.59 -8.66 -2.70
C SER A 4 23.12 -8.74 -2.76
N LEU A 5 23.77 -7.62 -3.08
CA LEU A 5 25.24 -7.50 -3.16
C LEU A 5 25.84 -6.84 -1.91
N LEU A 6 25.02 -6.18 -1.11
CA LEU A 6 25.42 -5.52 0.13
C LEU A 6 24.58 -6.10 1.28
N PRO A 7 25.17 -6.43 2.44
CA PRO A 7 24.44 -6.92 3.61
C PRO A 7 23.67 -5.78 4.30
N ILE A 8 22.82 -5.09 3.55
CA ILE A 8 22.02 -3.96 4.01
C ILE A 8 20.59 -4.46 4.14
N GLU A 9 20.07 -4.36 5.36
CA GLU A 9 18.66 -4.59 5.62
C GLU A 9 17.84 -3.51 4.92
N VAL A 10 16.91 -3.93 4.06
CA VAL A 10 16.06 -3.00 3.31
C VAL A 10 15.00 -2.44 4.27
N PRO A 11 14.98 -1.13 4.58
CA PRO A 11 14.09 -0.57 5.61
C PRO A 11 12.59 -0.81 5.35
N ILE A 12 12.23 -1.01 4.08
CA ILE A 12 10.86 -1.25 3.62
C ILE A 12 10.55 -2.73 3.34
N LYS A 13 11.40 -3.67 3.78
CA LYS A 13 11.22 -5.10 3.51
C LYS A 13 9.87 -5.61 4.01
N GLY A 14 9.50 -5.30 5.25
CA GLY A 14 8.23 -5.73 5.83
C GLY A 14 7.01 -5.19 5.08
N LEU A 15 7.05 -3.93 4.64
CA LEU A 15 6.00 -3.35 3.81
C LEU A 15 5.91 -4.06 2.45
N THR A 16 7.06 -4.33 1.83
CA THR A 16 7.13 -5.00 0.52
C THR A 16 6.50 -6.39 0.61
N GLU A 17 6.87 -7.19 1.62
CA GLU A 17 6.33 -8.52 1.86
C GLU A 17 4.83 -8.50 2.19
N TYR A 18 4.36 -7.48 2.91
CA TYR A 18 2.94 -7.29 3.19
C TYR A 18 2.15 -7.03 1.89
N VAL A 19 2.64 -6.12 1.05
CA VAL A 19 2.00 -5.78 -0.24
C VAL A 19 1.94 -7.00 -1.16
N GLU A 20 3.04 -7.73 -1.30
CA GLU A 20 3.12 -8.95 -2.12
C GLU A 20 2.10 -10.00 -1.65
N ARG A 21 2.06 -10.26 -0.33
CA ARG A 21 1.12 -11.20 0.27
C ARG A 21 -0.33 -10.79 0.03
N ARG A 22 -0.64 -9.48 0.14
CA ARG A 22 -2.00 -8.99 -0.06
C ARG A 22 -2.43 -9.09 -1.52
N ILE A 23 -1.56 -8.79 -2.47
CA ILE A 23 -1.81 -8.97 -3.91
C ILE A 23 -2.10 -10.45 -4.21
N ILE A 24 -1.29 -11.38 -3.68
CA ILE A 24 -1.49 -12.82 -3.86
C ILE A 24 -2.87 -13.25 -3.34
N GLN A 25 -3.26 -12.80 -2.14
CA GLN A 25 -4.58 -13.13 -1.58
C GLN A 25 -5.74 -12.66 -2.47
N TYR A 26 -5.66 -11.46 -3.04
CA TYR A 26 -6.68 -10.96 -3.96
C TYR A 26 -6.75 -11.80 -5.23
N ARG A 27 -5.59 -12.15 -5.80
CA ARG A 27 -5.54 -12.99 -7.01
C ARG A 27 -6.10 -14.40 -6.77
N LEU A 28 -5.80 -15.02 -5.63
CA LEU A 28 -6.34 -16.32 -5.26
C LEU A 28 -7.88 -16.26 -5.10
N LYS A 29 -8.38 -15.25 -4.40
CA LYS A 29 -9.82 -15.03 -4.25
C LYS A 29 -10.51 -14.79 -5.60
N ALA A 30 -9.86 -14.03 -6.49
CA ALA A 30 -10.40 -13.76 -7.81
C ALA A 30 -10.47 -15.03 -8.68
N ALA A 31 -9.47 -15.91 -8.58
CA ALA A 31 -9.48 -17.21 -9.26
C ALA A 31 -10.61 -18.14 -8.77
N GLU A 32 -11.00 -18.05 -7.49
CA GLU A 32 -12.06 -18.88 -6.89
C GLU A 32 -13.48 -18.42 -7.25
N PHE A 33 -13.73 -17.11 -7.27
CA PHE A 33 -15.10 -16.55 -7.36
C PHE A 33 -15.45 -15.90 -8.71
N GLY A 34 -14.61 -16.08 -9.74
CA GLY A 34 -14.78 -15.41 -11.02
C GLY A 34 -14.15 -14.02 -10.99
N ASP A 35 -13.00 -13.93 -11.65
CA ASP A 35 -11.99 -12.88 -11.54
C ASP A 35 -12.55 -11.45 -11.47
N ASP A 36 -13.34 -11.05 -12.47
CA ASP A 36 -13.92 -9.71 -12.54
C ASP A 36 -14.98 -9.44 -11.47
N ALA A 37 -15.83 -10.41 -11.14
CA ALA A 37 -16.93 -10.25 -10.20
C ALA A 37 -16.40 -10.15 -8.76
N ALA A 38 -15.42 -10.99 -8.43
CA ALA A 38 -14.74 -10.99 -7.15
C ALA A 38 -14.02 -9.66 -6.88
N LEU A 39 -13.26 -9.17 -7.87
CA LEU A 39 -12.53 -7.91 -7.74
C LEU A 39 -13.48 -6.69 -7.74
N LYS A 40 -14.56 -6.69 -8.54
CA LYS A 40 -15.56 -5.60 -8.52
C LYS A 40 -16.32 -5.56 -7.19
N GLY A 41 -16.58 -6.71 -6.55
CA GLY A 41 -17.27 -6.80 -5.27
C GLY A 41 -16.49 -6.18 -4.10
N GLU A 42 -15.16 -6.20 -4.14
CA GLU A 42 -14.30 -5.62 -3.09
C GLU A 42 -14.27 -4.09 -3.09
N ASN A 43 -14.47 -3.47 -4.25
CA ASN A 43 -14.55 -2.01 -4.47
C ASN A 43 -13.51 -1.15 -3.70
N ASN A 44 -12.27 -1.62 -3.60
CA ASN A 44 -11.18 -0.88 -2.96
C ASN A 44 -10.02 -0.58 -3.92
N PHE A 45 -9.04 0.18 -3.45
CA PHE A 45 -7.91 0.64 -4.26
C PHE A 45 -7.14 -0.51 -4.92
N LEU A 46 -6.77 -1.54 -4.15
CA LEU A 46 -6.04 -2.69 -4.68
C LEU A 46 -6.87 -3.47 -5.70
N ALA A 47 -8.16 -3.69 -5.43
CA ALA A 47 -9.04 -4.39 -6.38
C ALA A 47 -9.16 -3.65 -7.72
N LYS A 48 -9.25 -2.31 -7.68
CA LYS A 48 -9.27 -1.46 -8.89
C LYS A 48 -7.95 -1.54 -9.67
N LEU A 49 -6.81 -1.50 -8.98
CA LEU A 49 -5.50 -1.68 -9.61
C LEU A 49 -5.37 -3.04 -10.28
N LEU A 50 -5.82 -4.12 -9.65
CA LEU A 50 -5.77 -5.46 -10.24
C LEU A 50 -6.68 -5.60 -11.47
N LEU A 51 -7.85 -4.95 -11.47
CA LEU A 51 -8.71 -4.86 -12.66
C LEU A 51 -8.03 -4.08 -13.80
N MET A 52 -7.31 -3.01 -13.49
CA MET A 52 -6.52 -2.25 -14.45
C MET A 52 -5.33 -3.07 -14.99
N GLU A 53 -4.69 -3.85 -14.12
CA GLU A 53 -3.59 -4.74 -14.50
C GLU A 53 -4.06 -5.79 -15.51
N LYS A 54 -5.20 -6.42 -15.24
CA LYS A 54 -5.82 -7.38 -16.16
C LYS A 54 -6.19 -6.77 -17.51
N LYS A 55 -6.61 -5.51 -17.53
CA LYS A 55 -6.88 -4.75 -18.76
C LYS A 55 -5.60 -4.33 -19.51
N GLY A 56 -4.42 -4.57 -18.93
CA GLY A 56 -3.13 -4.18 -19.50
C GLY A 56 -2.84 -2.68 -19.40
N THR A 57 -3.61 -1.93 -18.61
CA THR A 57 -3.41 -0.47 -18.44
C THR A 57 -2.36 -0.13 -17.38
N VAL A 58 -2.03 -1.09 -16.51
CA VAL A 58 -0.91 -1.03 -15.56
C VAL A 58 -0.20 -2.38 -15.53
N THR A 59 1.07 -2.40 -15.18
CA THR A 59 1.88 -3.60 -15.05
C THR A 59 1.85 -4.13 -13.61
N PRO A 60 2.21 -5.41 -13.37
CA PRO A 60 2.32 -5.95 -12.01
C PRO A 60 3.30 -5.18 -11.12
N VAL A 61 4.37 -4.64 -11.70
CA VAL A 61 5.36 -3.83 -10.97
C VAL A 61 4.75 -2.51 -10.54
N GLU A 62 4.01 -1.84 -11.44
CA GLU A 62 3.31 -0.59 -11.13
C GLU A 62 2.21 -0.82 -10.08
N THR A 63 1.47 -1.94 -10.13
CA THR A 63 0.51 -2.31 -9.09
C THR A 63 1.18 -2.43 -7.72
N GLN A 64 2.30 -3.17 -7.63
CA GLN A 64 3.04 -3.34 -6.38
C GLN A 64 3.57 -2.01 -5.85
N GLN A 65 4.14 -1.19 -6.72
CA GLN A 65 4.66 0.13 -6.37
C GLN A 65 3.55 1.08 -5.90
N ALA A 66 2.44 1.15 -6.63
CA ALA A 66 1.31 2.02 -6.30
C ALA A 66 0.71 1.69 -4.93
N VAL A 67 0.56 0.41 -4.61
CA VAL A 67 0.05 -0.02 -3.29
C VAL A 67 1.05 0.33 -2.19
N GLY A 68 2.34 0.04 -2.39
CA GLY A 68 3.38 0.37 -1.43
C GLY A 68 3.50 1.87 -1.16
N LEU A 69 3.47 2.69 -2.21
CA LEU A 69 3.52 4.15 -2.12
C LEU A 69 2.29 4.73 -1.43
N ASN A 70 1.10 4.21 -1.71
CA ASN A 70 -0.13 4.70 -1.08
C ASN A 70 -0.10 4.48 0.45
N ILE A 71 0.37 3.31 0.89
CA ILE A 71 0.57 3.03 2.33
C ILE A 71 1.67 3.92 2.91
N GLY A 72 2.84 3.94 2.28
CA GLY A 72 4.01 4.66 2.80
C GLY A 72 3.77 6.17 2.91
N ALA A 73 3.23 6.79 1.86
CA ALA A 73 2.96 8.22 1.84
C ALA A 73 1.91 8.59 2.90
N GLY A 74 0.80 7.86 2.96
CA GLY A 74 -0.27 8.12 3.93
C GLY A 74 0.20 8.01 5.38
N SER A 75 1.00 6.99 5.69
CA SER A 75 1.55 6.79 7.04
C SER A 75 2.54 7.88 7.43
N ASP A 76 3.53 8.19 6.58
CA ASP A 76 4.59 9.14 6.91
C ASP A 76 4.06 10.58 7.06
N THR A 77 3.29 11.07 6.09
CA THR A 77 2.83 12.47 6.13
C THR A 77 1.78 12.70 7.22
N THR A 78 0.88 11.73 7.43
CA THR A 78 -0.15 11.85 8.47
C THR A 78 0.46 11.77 9.87
N ALA A 79 1.41 10.85 10.10
CA ALA A 79 2.08 10.74 11.39
C ALA A 79 2.84 12.02 11.72
N ASN A 80 3.66 12.53 10.80
CA ASN A 80 4.43 13.76 11.02
C ASN A 80 3.52 14.98 11.26
N ALA A 81 2.43 15.11 10.48
CA ALA A 81 1.48 16.20 10.66
C ALA A 81 0.78 16.12 12.02
N LEU A 82 0.23 14.95 12.38
CA LEU A 82 -0.47 14.77 13.65
C LEU A 82 0.46 14.91 14.85
N SER A 83 1.69 14.39 14.79
CA SER A 83 2.69 14.60 15.84
C SER A 83 2.96 16.09 16.08
N THR A 84 3.08 16.86 15.00
CA THR A 84 3.28 18.32 15.09
C THR A 84 2.06 19.02 15.70
N ILE A 85 0.86 18.65 15.25
CA ILE A 85 -0.40 19.21 15.77
C ILE A 85 -0.55 18.89 17.27
N LEU A 86 -0.33 17.63 17.67
CA LEU A 86 -0.47 17.21 19.06
C LEU A 86 0.56 17.90 19.95
N TYR A 87 1.81 18.05 19.49
CA TYR A 87 2.82 18.81 20.23
C TYR A 87 2.41 20.28 20.41
N TYR A 88 1.87 20.90 19.37
CA TYR A 88 1.36 22.26 19.45
C TYR A 88 0.22 22.39 20.47
N LEU A 89 -0.76 21.50 20.43
CA LEU A 89 -1.88 21.50 21.38
C LEU A 89 -1.41 21.28 22.82
N TYR A 90 -0.46 20.37 23.04
CA TYR A 90 0.14 20.11 24.34
C TYR A 90 0.85 21.35 24.92
N THR A 91 1.54 22.11 24.08
CA THR A 91 2.30 23.31 24.51
C THR A 91 1.46 24.58 24.56
N ASN A 92 0.23 24.57 24.03
CA ASN A 92 -0.66 25.73 23.95
C ASN A 92 -2.05 25.43 24.56
N PRO A 93 -2.18 25.41 25.90
CA PRO A 93 -3.38 24.93 26.60
C PRO A 93 -4.64 25.80 26.44
N ARG A 94 -4.56 26.93 25.72
CA ARG A 94 -5.71 27.83 25.45
C ARG A 94 -6.23 27.73 24.02
N THR A 95 -5.62 26.88 23.19
CA THR A 95 -5.99 26.72 21.78
C THR A 95 -7.25 25.87 21.60
N LEU A 96 -7.52 24.97 22.53
CA LEU A 96 -8.77 24.22 22.66
C LEU A 96 -9.67 24.88 23.71
#